data_AF-A0AAX2R5Q5-F1
#
_entry.id   AF-A0AAX2R5Q5-F1
#
_cell.length_a   1.000
_cell.length_b   1.000
_cell.length_c   1.000
_cell.angle_alpha   90.00
_cell.angle_beta   90.00
_cell.angle_gamma   90.00
#
_symmetry.space_group_name_H-M   'P 1'
#
loop_
_entity.id
_entity.type
_entity.pdbx_description
1 polymer ?
#
loop_
_entity_poly.entity_id
_entity_poly.type
_entity_poly.pdbx_seq_one_letter_code
_entity_poly.pdbx_strand_id
1 'polypeptide(L)'
;MKRYNLSDIMKRAHYIFNHTFNATFSYCLKKAWAEAKEAAKINEENAKRAAEYKSKYGNRDYRNYRSYYGSRMGRNDWKRDYRNDIRTAINRSINL
;
A
#
# COMPACT_ATOMS: atom_id res chain seq x y z
N MET A 1 14.51 2.81 15.11
CA MET A 1 14.40 1.97 13.89
C MET A 1 15.39 2.49 12.86
N LYS A 2 16.17 1.64 12.18
CA LYS A 2 17.14 2.12 11.17
C LYS A 2 16.36 2.82 10.05
N ARG A 3 16.75 4.06 9.75
CA ARG A 3 16.06 4.95 8.78
C ARG A 3 16.11 4.43 7.34
N TYR A 4 17.06 3.54 7.05
CA TYR A 4 17.28 2.92 5.74
C TYR A 4 17.66 1.44 5.89
N ASN A 5 17.19 0.60 4.96
CA ASN A 5 17.58 -0.80 4.89
C ASN A 5 18.85 -0.97 4.06
N LEU A 6 19.98 -1.22 4.74
CA LEU A 6 21.30 -1.39 4.12
C LEU A 6 21.33 -2.56 3.13
N SER A 7 20.60 -3.64 3.40
CA SER A 7 20.55 -4.81 2.50
C SER A 7 19.89 -4.44 1.17
N ASP A 8 18.80 -3.68 1.20
CA ASP A 8 18.08 -3.28 -0.01
C ASP A 8 18.88 -2.26 -0.84
N ILE A 9 19.60 -1.35 -0.18
CA ILE A 9 20.52 -0.43 -0.87
C ILE A 9 21.62 -1.21 -1.59
N MET A 10 22.18 -2.24 -0.96
CA MET A 10 23.20 -3.07 -1.58
C MET A 10 22.65 -3.90 -2.74
N LYS A 11 21.47 -4.52 -2.59
CA LYS A 11 20.79 -5.22 -3.69
C LYS A 11 20.54 -4.29 -4.87
N ARG A 12 20.12 -3.05 -4.59
CA ARG A 12 19.88 -2.04 -5.61
C ARG A 12 21.16 -1.59 -6.30
N ALA A 13 22.26 -1.41 -5.55
CA ALA A 13 23.56 -1.09 -6.12
C ALA A 13 24.06 -2.20 -7.06
N HIS A 14 23.94 -3.47 -6.65
CA HIS A 14 24.25 -4.63 -7.49
C HIS A 14 23.36 -4.71 -8.73
N TYR A 15 22.06 -4.47 -8.58
CA TYR A 15 21.14 -4.42 -9.70
C TYR A 15 21.59 -3.36 -10.72
N ILE A 16 21.89 -2.14 -10.26
CA ILE A 16 22.35 -1.06 -11.13
C ILE A 16 23.64 -1.49 -11.84
N PHE A 17 24.63 -1.98 -11.10
CA PHE A 17 25.90 -2.42 -11.66
C PHE A 17 25.75 -3.46 -12.78
N ASN A 18 24.88 -4.46 -12.60
CA ASN A 18 24.64 -5.50 -13.61
C ASN A 18 23.87 -4.99 -14.85
N HIS A 19 23.20 -3.84 -14.76
CA HIS A 19 22.36 -3.28 -15.82
C HIS A 19 22.89 -1.95 -16.37
N THR A 20 24.05 -1.48 -15.93
CA THR A 20 24.72 -0.30 -16.51
C THR A 20 26.08 -0.69 -17.06
N PHE A 21 26.27 -0.43 -18.35
CA PHE A 21 27.55 -0.64 -19.00
C PHE A 21 28.57 0.41 -18.54
N ASN A 22 29.82 0.00 -18.27
CA ASN A 22 30.93 0.87 -17.83
C ASN A 22 30.71 1.72 -16.55
N ALA A 23 29.79 1.33 -15.68
CA ALA A 23 29.64 1.99 -14.37
C ALA A 23 30.55 1.36 -13.30
N THR A 24 31.18 2.16 -12.46
CA THR A 24 31.91 1.65 -11.28
C THR A 24 30.93 1.31 -10.17
N PHE A 25 31.23 0.28 -9.38
CA PHE A 25 30.37 -0.12 -8.25
C PHE A 25 30.19 1.02 -7.23
N SER A 26 31.21 1.85 -7.02
CA SER A 26 31.13 3.06 -6.18
C SER A 26 30.07 4.05 -6.67
N TYR A 27 29.99 4.28 -7.98
CA TYR A 27 28.94 5.10 -8.58
C TYR A 27 27.55 4.49 -8.38
N CYS A 28 27.41 3.18 -8.62
CA CYS A 28 26.15 2.46 -8.42
C CYS A 28 25.67 2.53 -6.95
N LEU A 29 26.61 2.46 -6.00
CA LEU A 29 26.30 2.58 -4.58
C LEU A 29 25.83 4.00 -4.22
N LYS A 30 26.49 5.04 -4.72
CA LYS A 30 26.05 6.43 -4.51
C LYS A 30 24.64 6.66 -5.07
N LYS A 31 24.36 6.12 -6.26
CA LYS A 31 23.04 6.20 -6.90
C LYS A 31 21.97 5.47 -6.09
N ALA A 32 22.24 4.23 -5.65
CA ALA A 32 21.31 3.47 -4.82
C ALA A 32 21.01 4.18 -3.49
N TRP A 33 22.01 4.84 -2.89
CA TRP A 33 21.81 5.68 -1.70
C TRP A 33 20.93 6.90 -1.96
N ALA A 34 21.08 7.56 -3.11
CA ALA A 34 20.22 8.68 -3.48
C ALA A 34 18.77 8.23 -3.69
N GLU A 35 18.54 7.13 -4.42
CA GLU A 35 17.21 6.55 -4.61
C GLU A 35 16.55 6.16 -3.29
N ALA A 36 17.31 5.60 -2.34
CA ALA A 36 16.78 5.23 -1.02
C ALA A 36 16.37 6.45 -0.17
N LYS A 37 17.07 7.58 -0.29
CA LYS A 37 16.70 8.84 0.38
C LYS A 37 15.40 9.40 -0.17
N GLU A 38 15.25 9.43 -1.49
CA GLU A 38 14.02 9.89 -2.15
C GLU A 38 12.83 8.98 -1.81
N ALA A 39 13.01 7.66 -1.84
CA ALA A 39 11.98 6.71 -1.44
C ALA A 39 11.53 6.91 0.01
N ALA A 40 12.46 7.20 0.93
CA ALA A 40 12.12 7.50 2.32
C ALA A 40 11.29 8.79 2.44
N LYS A 41 11.67 9.85 1.72
CA LYS A 41 10.91 11.11 1.68
C LYS A 41 9.49 10.91 1.15
N ILE A 42 9.35 10.17 0.05
CA ILE A 42 8.04 9.85 -0.55
C ILE A 42 7.20 9.02 0.42
N ASN A 43 7.80 8.06 1.13
CA ASN A 43 7.07 7.25 2.10
C ASN A 43 6.56 8.09 3.29
N GLU A 44 7.38 9.03 3.80
CA GLU A 44 6.96 9.97 4.83
C GLU A 44 5.79 10.86 4.34
N GLU A 45 5.87 11.40 3.12
CA GLU A 45 4.80 12.19 2.51
C GLU A 45 3.52 11.37 2.28
N ASN A 46 3.65 10.12 1.82
CA ASN A 46 2.53 9.22 1.64
C ASN A 46 1.88 8.84 2.97
N ALA A 47 2.67 8.62 4.02
CA ALA A 47 2.15 8.35 5.36
C ALA A 47 1.35 9.54 5.91
N LYS A 48 1.85 10.78 5.71
CA LYS A 48 1.11 12.00 6.05
C LYS A 48 -0.19 12.10 5.26
N ARG A 49 -0.12 11.93 3.93
CA ARG A 49 -1.30 11.98 3.05
C ARG A 49 -2.34 10.92 3.42
N ALA A 50 -1.90 9.70 3.76
CA ALA A 50 -2.78 8.62 4.20
C ALA A 50 -3.44 8.94 5.56
N ALA A 51 -2.69 9.53 6.50
CA ALA A 51 -3.24 9.95 7.79
C ALA A 51 -4.27 11.09 7.62
N GLU A 52 -3.96 12.10 6.79
CA GLU A 52 -4.89 13.19 6.45
C GLU A 52 -6.15 12.66 5.76
N TYR A 53 -5.99 11.76 4.79
CA TYR A 53 -7.09 11.12 4.09
C TYR A 53 -7.98 10.33 5.06
N LYS A 54 -7.37 9.50 5.92
CA LYS A 54 -8.10 8.72 6.93
C LYS A 54 -8.82 9.62 7.92
N SER A 55 -8.23 10.74 8.34
CA SER A 55 -8.89 11.72 9.21
C SER A 55 -10.08 12.38 8.53
N LYS A 56 -9.94 12.80 7.26
CA LYS A 56 -10.97 13.54 6.53
C LYS A 56 -12.11 12.64 6.03
N TYR A 57 -11.79 11.43 5.59
CA TYR A 57 -12.72 10.54 4.88
C TYR A 57 -12.95 9.19 5.55
N GLY A 58 -12.22 8.83 6.61
CA GLY A 58 -12.31 7.49 7.22
C GLY A 58 -13.71 7.11 7.68
N ASN A 59 -14.47 8.04 8.24
CA ASN A 59 -15.87 7.79 8.63
C ASN A 59 -16.80 7.63 7.43
N ARG A 60 -16.56 8.36 6.34
CA ARG A 60 -17.32 8.23 5.09
C ARG A 60 -17.01 6.90 4.41
N ASP A 61 -15.74 6.51 4.36
CA ASP A 61 -15.30 5.24 3.80
C ASP A 61 -15.82 4.06 4.62
N TYR A 62 -15.81 4.14 5.94
CA TYR A 62 -16.42 3.11 6.79
C TYR A 62 -17.92 2.95 6.53
N ARG A 63 -18.65 4.06 6.38
CA ARG A 63 -20.07 4.05 6.00
C ARG A 63 -20.28 3.43 4.63
N ASN A 64 -19.50 3.84 3.63
CA ASN A 64 -19.56 3.29 2.28
C ASN A 64 -19.26 1.79 2.28
N TYR A 65 -18.18 1.38 2.94
CA TYR A 65 -17.82 -0.02 3.11
C TYR A 65 -18.98 -0.81 3.72
N ARG A 66 -19.59 -0.32 4.80
CA ARG A 66 -20.75 -0.97 5.44
C ARG A 66 -21.95 -1.07 4.50
N SER A 67 -22.24 -0.03 3.71
CA SER A 67 -23.33 -0.02 2.73
C SER A 67 -23.10 -0.99 1.57
N TYR A 68 -21.85 -1.24 1.21
CA TYR A 68 -21.46 -2.19 0.16
C TYR A 68 -20.99 -3.54 0.70
N TYR A 69 -21.06 -3.77 2.02
CA TYR A 69 -20.57 -5.00 2.65
C TYR A 69 -21.56 -6.13 2.37
N GLY A 70 -21.35 -6.84 1.26
CA GLY A 70 -22.27 -7.85 0.71
C GLY A 70 -22.59 -7.62 -0.77
N SER A 71 -22.36 -6.40 -1.27
CA SER A 71 -22.53 -6.01 -2.67
C SER A 71 -21.32 -6.45 -3.50
N ARG A 72 -21.53 -7.32 -4.48
CA ARG A 72 -20.51 -7.67 -5.48
C ARG A 72 -20.54 -6.65 -6.62
N MET A 73 -19.75 -5.58 -6.49
CA MET A 73 -19.56 -4.63 -7.58
C MET A 73 -18.86 -5.31 -8.76
N GLY A 74 -19.33 -5.08 -9.99
CA GLY A 74 -18.71 -5.61 -11.22
C GLY A 74 -19.39 -6.84 -11.82
N ARG A 75 -20.42 -7.38 -11.18
CA ARG A 75 -21.40 -8.25 -11.81
C ARG A 75 -22.59 -7.35 -12.15
N ASN A 76 -23.01 -7.32 -13.43
CA ASN A 76 -24.09 -6.44 -13.94
C ASN A 76 -25.48 -6.86 -13.40
N ASP A 77 -25.58 -7.03 -12.09
CA ASP A 77 -26.75 -7.54 -11.39
C ASP A 77 -27.23 -6.44 -10.47
N TRP A 78 -28.22 -5.69 -10.95
CA TRP A 78 -28.91 -4.63 -10.21
C TRP A 78 -29.83 -5.21 -9.10
N LYS A 79 -29.77 -6.52 -8.86
CA LYS A 79 -30.52 -7.23 -7.84
C LYS A 79 -29.64 -7.43 -6.60
N ARG A 80 -30.02 -6.78 -5.50
CA ARG A 80 -29.40 -6.92 -4.18
C ARG A 80 -29.40 -8.39 -3.74
N ASP A 81 -28.22 -8.98 -3.55
CA ASP A 81 -28.07 -10.39 -3.13
C ASP A 81 -28.16 -10.53 -1.59
N TYR A 82 -29.37 -10.71 -1.09
CA TYR A 82 -29.67 -10.88 0.34
C TYR A 82 -29.00 -12.12 0.98
N ARG A 83 -28.49 -13.09 0.19
CA ARG A 83 -27.79 -14.27 0.75
C ARG A 83 -26.46 -13.89 1.39
N ASN A 84 -25.79 -12.87 0.86
CA ASN A 84 -24.58 -12.33 1.47
C ASN A 84 -24.89 -11.58 2.77
N ASP A 85 -26.00 -10.82 2.83
CA ASP A 85 -26.39 -10.08 4.04
C ASP A 85 -26.59 -11.02 5.25
N ILE A 86 -27.21 -12.19 5.07
CA ILE A 86 -27.40 -13.20 6.13
C ILE A 86 -26.05 -13.80 6.57
N ARG A 87 -25.21 -14.22 5.61
CA ARG A 87 -23.88 -14.78 5.89
C ARG A 87 -23.01 -13.78 6.66
N THR A 88 -23.16 -12.51 6.32
CA THR A 88 -22.47 -11.38 6.93
C THR A 88 -22.99 -11.09 8.34
N ALA A 89 -24.30 -11.15 8.56
CA ALA A 89 -24.91 -11.00 9.88
C ALA A 89 -24.46 -12.13 10.83
N ILE A 90 -24.43 -13.38 10.36
CA ILE A 90 -23.93 -14.54 11.11
C ILE A 90 -22.44 -14.38 11.47
N ASN A 91 -21.60 -13.97 10.51
CA ASN A 91 -20.18 -13.75 10.79
C ASN A 91 -19.95 -12.62 11.81
N ARG A 92 -20.83 -11.62 11.87
CA ARG A 92 -20.77 -10.56 12.90
C ARG A 92 -21.20 -11.05 14.27
N SER A 93 -22.19 -11.94 14.36
CA SER A 93 -22.64 -12.49 15.65
C SER A 93 -21.67 -13.50 16.26
N ILE A 94 -20.85 -14.15 15.43
CA ILE A 94 -19.84 -15.14 15.89
C ILE A 94 -18.54 -14.46 16.37
N ASN A 95 -18.23 -13.25 15.89
CA ASN A 95 -17.00 -12.52 16.22
C ASN A 95 -17.19 -11.41 17.28
N LEU A 96 -18.29 -11.46 18.05
CA LEU A 96 -18.51 -10.65 19.26
C LEU A 96 -18.14 -11.47 20.50
#